data_AF-A0AAV8Y8G2-F1
#
_entry.id   AF-A0AAV8Y8G2-F1
#
_cell.length_a   1.000
_cell.length_b   1.000
_cell.length_c   1.000
_cell.angle_alpha   90.00
_cell.angle_beta   90.00
_cell.angle_gamma   90.00
#
_symmetry.space_group_name_H-M   'P 1'
#
loop_
_entity.id
_entity.type
_entity.pdbx_description
1 polymer ?
#
loop_
_entity_poly.entity_id
_entity_poly.type
_entity_poly.pdbx_seq_one_letter_code
_entity_poly.pdbx_strand_id
1 'polypeptide(L)'
;MPRTRQFFLGTATDLVVQIVLIAESMRLQAMMATYGIQTQTPHEVEPVQIWSSTQLVKVYENLGVNHKLKLKGRPVRPVGSLGTSKVYRVAGATVLCYPLIFEVSDFYLYRDMALLIDDIKTELQFVGRYWRLSGRPTVCLLIREEHMRDPQFKKMLDLLAMLKKGYCDSVKVRIGRLQNLISSSCVEHLDFMDTVDSTSDDLSACQFKQLEHDYIGYQSLTDIPRVLNYQDELKEFTVSTPRKKYIKHSYYEYFTSHYKQTAMKFPSIVQAANNGMRHSRCRSLKNSTPPLTVSTTAGTMST
;
A
#
# COMPACT_ATOMS: atom_id res chain seq x y z
N MET A 1 22.52 -5.07 -44.97
CA MET A 1 22.22 -5.81 -43.72
C MET A 1 21.05 -5.14 -43.02
N PRO A 2 19.81 -5.65 -43.11
CA PRO A 2 18.70 -5.02 -42.40
C PRO A 2 18.76 -5.42 -40.92
N ARG A 3 18.70 -4.42 -40.02
CA ARG A 3 18.49 -4.62 -38.58
C ARG A 3 17.01 -4.93 -38.36
N THR A 4 16.69 -6.19 -38.15
CA THR A 4 15.36 -6.62 -37.73
C THR A 4 15.08 -6.08 -36.33
N ARG A 5 14.17 -5.10 -36.22
CA ARG A 5 13.53 -4.77 -34.94
C ARG A 5 12.62 -5.92 -34.58
N GLN A 6 13.12 -6.85 -33.77
CA GLN A 6 12.34 -7.95 -33.24
C GLN A 6 11.39 -7.38 -32.19
N PHE A 7 10.15 -7.10 -32.60
CA PHE A 7 9.06 -6.93 -31.66
C PHE A 7 8.93 -8.23 -30.87
N PHE A 8 9.24 -8.17 -29.57
CA PHE A 8 8.99 -9.27 -28.65
C PHE A 8 7.47 -9.49 -28.55
N LEU A 9 6.92 -10.27 -29.48
CA LEU A 9 5.67 -11.02 -29.27
C LEU A 9 6.03 -12.28 -28.46
N GLY A 10 6.60 -12.07 -27.28
CA GLY A 10 6.76 -13.15 -26.30
C GLY A 10 5.38 -13.46 -25.74
N THR A 11 4.92 -14.70 -25.91
CA THR A 11 3.67 -15.23 -25.39
C THR A 11 3.48 -14.83 -23.91
N ALA A 12 2.40 -14.13 -23.61
CA ALA A 12 2.05 -13.62 -22.28
C ALA A 12 1.74 -14.72 -21.23
N THR A 13 2.13 -15.97 -21.48
CA THR A 13 1.59 -17.16 -20.80
C THR A 13 2.43 -17.68 -19.64
N ASP A 14 3.67 -17.20 -19.43
CA ASP A 14 4.50 -17.59 -18.26
C ASP A 14 5.02 -16.38 -17.46
N LEU A 15 4.29 -15.25 -17.50
CA LEU A 15 4.60 -14.15 -16.58
C LEU A 15 4.33 -14.62 -15.14
N VAL A 16 5.32 -14.45 -14.28
CA VAL A 16 5.18 -14.67 -12.84
C VAL A 16 5.54 -13.37 -12.14
N VAL A 17 4.59 -12.84 -11.37
CA VAL A 17 4.83 -11.68 -10.53
C VAL A 17 5.60 -12.11 -9.29
N GLN A 18 6.78 -11.55 -9.11
CA GLN A 18 7.60 -11.80 -7.94
C GLN A 18 7.14 -10.90 -6.80
N ILE A 19 7.08 -11.44 -5.59
CA ILE A 19 6.63 -10.73 -4.41
C ILE A 19 7.71 -10.82 -3.34
N VAL A 20 8.11 -9.65 -2.85
CA VAL A 20 9.05 -9.49 -1.73
C VAL A 20 8.24 -8.99 -0.55
N LEU A 21 8.30 -9.70 0.57
CA LEU A 21 7.61 -9.33 1.80
C LEU A 21 8.60 -8.63 2.74
N ILE A 22 8.39 -7.35 3.00
CA ILE A 22 9.20 -6.57 3.93
C ILE A 22 8.38 -6.32 5.20
N ALA A 23 8.87 -6.77 6.34
CA ALA A 23 8.31 -6.45 7.65
C ALA A 23 8.99 -5.21 8.23
N GLU A 24 8.23 -4.26 8.78
CA GLU A 24 8.81 -3.03 9.32
C GLU A 24 9.71 -3.25 10.54
N SER A 25 9.50 -4.32 11.31
CA SER A 25 10.26 -4.64 12.53
C SER A 25 10.66 -6.11 12.61
N MET A 26 11.70 -6.41 13.39
CA MET A 26 12.09 -7.80 13.71
C MET A 26 11.00 -8.51 14.51
N ARG A 27 10.29 -7.79 15.37
CA ARG A 27 9.17 -8.34 16.16
C ARG A 27 8.05 -8.85 15.25
N LEU A 28 7.69 -8.05 14.25
CA LEU A 28 6.72 -8.43 13.23
C LEU A 28 7.20 -9.63 12.41
N GLN A 29 8.46 -9.62 11.97
CA GLN A 29 9.06 -10.74 11.25
C GLN A 29 8.98 -12.05 12.05
N ALA A 30 9.37 -12.03 13.33
CA ALA A 30 9.32 -13.19 14.20
C ALA A 30 7.89 -13.72 14.38
N MET A 31 6.91 -12.83 14.56
CA MET A 31 5.51 -13.22 14.62
C MET A 31 5.01 -13.85 13.31
N MET A 32 5.30 -13.24 12.16
CA MET A 32 4.92 -13.78 10.86
C MET A 32 5.54 -15.16 10.59
N ALA A 33 6.76 -15.40 11.10
CA ALA A 33 7.43 -16.69 11.01
C ALA A 33 6.68 -17.80 11.77
N THR A 34 5.97 -17.49 12.86
CA THR A 34 5.14 -18.48 13.59
C THR A 34 3.99 -19.03 12.72
N TYR A 35 3.53 -18.25 11.75
CA TYR A 35 2.54 -18.66 10.76
C TYR A 35 3.17 -19.26 9.49
N GLY A 36 4.49 -19.51 9.51
CA GLY A 36 5.23 -20.06 8.39
C GLY A 36 5.36 -19.09 7.20
N ILE A 37 5.26 -17.77 7.45
CA ILE A 37 5.44 -16.73 6.44
C ILE A 37 6.83 -16.12 6.63
N GLN A 38 7.67 -16.27 5.60
CA GLN A 38 9.01 -15.70 5.60
C GLN A 38 8.97 -14.26 5.08
N THR A 39 9.40 -13.32 5.90
CA THR A 39 9.56 -11.90 5.55
C THR A 39 11.01 -11.47 5.82
N GLN A 40 11.40 -10.33 5.26
CA GLN A 40 12.70 -9.71 5.55
C GLN A 40 12.51 -8.35 6.18
N THR A 41 13.44 -7.90 7.01
CA THR A 41 13.44 -6.52 7.49
C THR A 41 14.25 -5.61 6.56
N PRO A 42 14.08 -4.28 6.62
CA PRO A 42 14.89 -3.33 5.86
C PRO A 42 16.40 -3.48 6.08
N HIS A 43 16.82 -3.88 7.28
CA HIS A 43 18.21 -4.15 7.59
C HIS A 43 18.74 -5.42 6.90
N GLU A 44 17.94 -6.50 6.84
CA GLU A 44 18.35 -7.75 6.19
C GLU A 44 18.47 -7.69 4.67
N VAL A 45 17.84 -6.69 4.04
CA VAL A 45 17.89 -6.52 2.58
C VAL A 45 19.05 -5.67 2.10
N GLU A 46 19.82 -5.07 3.02
CA GLU A 46 21.04 -4.35 2.68
C GLU A 46 21.99 -5.22 1.84
N PRO A 47 22.65 -4.66 0.81
CA PRO A 47 22.76 -3.23 0.49
C PRO A 47 21.59 -2.64 -0.31
N VAL A 48 20.50 -3.41 -0.54
CA VAL A 48 19.34 -2.93 -1.29
C VAL A 48 18.50 -2.03 -0.38
N GLN A 49 18.25 -0.80 -0.83
CA GLN A 49 17.47 0.16 -0.09
C GLN A 49 15.98 0.03 -0.44
N ILE A 50 15.12 0.10 0.57
CA ILE A 50 13.67 0.13 0.38
C ILE A 50 13.21 1.58 0.40
N TRP A 51 12.59 2.05 -0.68
CA TRP A 51 12.13 3.42 -0.85
C TRP A 51 10.60 3.49 -0.99
N SER A 52 10.05 4.66 -0.71
CA SER A 52 8.64 4.98 -0.99
C SER A 52 8.44 5.34 -2.46
N SER A 53 7.20 5.21 -2.93
CA SER A 53 6.84 5.62 -4.29
C SER A 53 7.09 7.11 -4.53
N THR A 54 6.85 7.97 -3.52
CA THR A 54 7.08 9.41 -3.57
C THR A 54 8.57 9.78 -3.71
N GLN A 55 9.48 8.99 -3.13
CA GLN A 55 10.92 9.23 -3.28
C GLN A 55 11.38 8.99 -4.70
N LEU A 56 10.86 7.94 -5.32
CA LEU A 56 11.10 7.67 -6.73
C LEU A 56 10.56 8.81 -7.62
N VAL A 57 9.44 9.44 -7.27
CA VAL A 57 8.95 10.64 -7.97
C VAL A 57 9.97 11.77 -7.92
N LYS A 58 10.53 12.08 -6.72
CA LYS A 58 11.56 13.12 -6.56
C LYS A 58 12.80 12.85 -7.41
N VAL A 59 13.25 11.60 -7.47
CA VAL A 59 14.35 11.21 -8.35
C VAL A 59 14.00 11.48 -9.81
N TYR A 60 12.81 11.08 -10.24
CA TYR A 60 12.37 11.31 -11.60
C TYR A 60 12.14 12.77 -11.97
N GLU A 61 11.94 13.70 -11.04
CA GLU A 61 11.86 15.14 -11.34
C GLU A 61 13.14 15.66 -11.98
N ASN A 62 14.29 15.11 -11.58
CA ASN A 62 15.60 15.46 -12.13
C ASN A 62 15.82 14.95 -13.57
N LEU A 63 14.94 14.07 -14.06
CA LEU A 63 15.01 13.58 -15.44
C LEU A 63 14.79 14.73 -16.43
N GLY A 64 15.79 15.02 -17.26
CA GLY A 64 15.71 16.05 -18.30
C GLY A 64 15.97 17.47 -17.80
N VAL A 65 16.54 17.64 -16.59
CA VAL A 65 17.05 18.94 -16.14
C VAL A 65 18.19 19.37 -17.05
N ASN A 66 18.13 20.60 -17.54
CA ASN A 66 19.21 21.20 -18.32
C ASN A 66 19.25 22.71 -18.08
N HIS A 67 20.25 23.15 -17.31
CA HIS A 67 20.41 24.56 -16.94
C HIS A 67 20.65 25.47 -18.14
N LYS A 68 21.38 25.01 -19.17
CA LYS A 68 21.66 25.79 -20.39
C LYS A 68 20.38 26.06 -21.19
N LEU A 69 19.48 25.08 -21.24
CA LEU A 69 18.20 25.16 -21.95
C LEU A 69 17.05 25.64 -21.04
N LYS A 70 17.32 26.00 -19.79
CA LYS A 70 16.32 26.37 -18.77
C LYS A 70 15.23 25.30 -18.58
N LEU A 71 15.55 24.03 -18.82
CA LEU A 71 14.64 22.91 -18.58
C LEU A 71 14.73 22.50 -17.12
N LYS A 72 13.58 22.48 -16.44
CA LYS A 72 13.46 22.16 -15.01
C LYS A 72 13.27 20.67 -14.73
N GLY A 73 13.32 19.82 -15.76
CA GLY A 73 13.10 18.38 -15.65
C GLY A 73 11.65 17.94 -15.79
N ARG A 74 11.35 16.73 -15.30
CA ARG A 74 10.04 16.09 -15.42
C ARG A 74 9.07 16.69 -14.41
N PRO A 75 7.83 17.04 -14.79
CA PRO A 75 6.83 17.48 -13.83
C PRO A 75 6.49 16.37 -12.83
N VAL A 76 6.18 16.75 -11.59
CA VAL A 76 5.77 15.83 -10.51
C VAL A 76 4.61 14.95 -10.98
N ARG A 77 4.84 13.64 -11.03
CA ARG A 77 3.81 12.64 -11.39
C ARG A 77 3.98 11.39 -10.55
N PRO A 78 2.90 10.84 -9.97
CA PRO A 78 2.97 9.60 -9.21
C PRO A 78 3.48 8.46 -10.09
N VAL A 79 4.26 7.57 -9.48
CA VAL A 79 4.71 6.34 -10.11
C VAL A 79 3.64 5.27 -9.87
N GLY A 80 3.06 4.73 -10.94
CA GLY A 80 2.08 3.65 -10.84
C GLY A 80 2.72 2.28 -10.59
N SER A 81 1.88 1.26 -10.45
CA SER A 81 2.24 -0.13 -10.14
C SER A 81 3.37 -0.70 -10.99
N LEU A 82 3.39 -0.40 -12.29
CA LEU A 82 4.43 -0.89 -13.21
C LEU A 82 5.80 -0.27 -12.93
N GLY A 83 5.84 0.96 -12.43
CA GLY A 83 7.10 1.61 -12.05
C GLY A 83 7.58 1.09 -10.69
N THR A 84 6.69 1.01 -9.70
CA THR A 84 7.05 0.49 -8.37
C THR A 84 7.37 -1.00 -8.36
N SER A 85 6.98 -1.76 -9.40
CA SER A 85 7.30 -3.20 -9.56
C SER A 85 8.67 -3.47 -10.22
N LYS A 86 9.60 -2.51 -10.20
CA LYS A 86 10.96 -2.62 -10.73
C LYS A 86 11.98 -2.52 -9.62
N VAL A 87 13.16 -3.07 -9.90
CA VAL A 87 14.37 -2.75 -9.15
C VAL A 87 15.08 -1.61 -9.86
N TYR A 88 15.52 -0.61 -9.10
CA TYR A 88 16.19 0.57 -9.63
C TYR A 88 17.68 0.56 -9.30
N ARG A 89 18.49 1.09 -10.22
CA ARG A 89 19.89 1.45 -9.97
C ARG A 89 20.01 2.96 -10.00
N VAL A 90 20.35 3.54 -8.85
CA VAL A 90 20.38 5.00 -8.64
C VAL A 90 21.67 5.36 -7.93
N ALA A 91 22.54 6.16 -8.56
CA ALA A 91 23.82 6.58 -7.97
C ALA A 91 24.64 5.43 -7.35
N GLY A 92 24.72 4.29 -8.07
CA GLY A 92 25.40 3.07 -7.60
C GLY A 92 24.61 2.21 -6.59
N ALA A 93 23.57 2.75 -5.94
CA ALA A 93 22.70 2.01 -5.03
C ALA A 93 21.66 1.16 -5.77
N THR A 94 21.29 0.03 -5.18
CA THR A 94 20.13 -0.77 -5.63
C THR A 94 18.93 -0.38 -4.78
N VAL A 95 17.82 -0.06 -5.43
CA VAL A 95 16.62 0.43 -4.76
C VAL A 95 15.42 -0.43 -5.17
N LEU A 96 14.58 -0.77 -4.19
CA LEU A 96 13.26 -1.36 -4.42
C LEU A 96 12.20 -0.45 -3.81
N CYS A 97 11.15 -0.16 -4.56
CA CYS A 97 10.09 0.73 -4.10
C CYS A 97 8.84 -0.06 -3.71
N TYR A 98 8.18 0.34 -2.62
CA TYR A 98 6.83 -0.17 -2.32
C TYR A 98 5.75 0.69 -3.02
N PRO A 99 4.63 0.07 -3.45
CA PRO A 99 3.50 0.79 -4.04
C PRO A 99 2.89 1.84 -3.11
N LEU A 100 2.25 2.85 -3.72
CA LEU A 100 1.58 3.95 -3.03
C LEU A 100 0.53 3.49 -2.00
N ILE A 101 -0.09 2.32 -2.19
CA ILE A 101 -1.06 1.74 -1.25
C ILE A 101 -0.47 1.43 0.14
N PHE A 102 0.86 1.33 0.27
CA PHE A 102 1.57 1.13 1.54
C PHE A 102 2.20 2.42 2.10
N GLU A 103 1.97 3.55 1.44
CA GLU A 103 2.38 4.86 1.93
C GLU A 103 1.43 5.27 3.06
N VAL A 104 2.01 5.72 4.19
CA VAL A 104 1.20 6.16 5.34
C VAL A 104 0.42 7.40 4.90
N SER A 105 -0.88 7.25 4.73
CA SER A 105 -1.79 8.37 4.47
C SER A 105 -2.44 8.78 5.79
N ASP A 106 -2.59 10.08 6.03
CA ASP A 106 -3.37 10.63 7.15
C ASP A 106 -4.87 10.25 7.09
N PHE A 107 -5.28 9.48 6.06
CA PHE A 107 -6.67 9.13 5.81
C PHE A 107 -7.03 7.74 6.34
N TYR A 108 -8.04 7.71 7.21
CA TYR A 108 -8.50 6.53 7.94
C TYR A 108 -8.90 5.33 7.06
N LEU A 109 -9.34 5.52 5.81
CA LEU A 109 -9.75 4.39 4.95
C LEU A 109 -8.60 3.43 4.64
N TYR A 110 -7.34 3.90 4.62
CA TYR A 110 -6.18 3.03 4.39
C TYR A 110 -5.84 2.12 5.57
N ARG A 111 -6.53 2.29 6.71
CA ARG A 111 -6.42 1.39 7.87
C ARG A 111 -7.38 0.20 7.80
N ASP A 112 -8.28 0.14 6.81
CA ASP A 112 -9.16 -1.01 6.61
C ASP A 112 -8.44 -2.14 5.86
N MET A 113 -8.28 -3.28 6.53
CA MET A 113 -7.61 -4.45 5.96
C MET A 113 -8.34 -5.07 4.78
N ALA A 114 -9.67 -4.99 4.73
CA ALA A 114 -10.41 -5.52 3.59
C ALA A 114 -10.11 -4.71 2.31
N LEU A 115 -10.03 -3.38 2.43
CA LEU A 115 -9.70 -2.50 1.31
C LEU A 115 -8.25 -2.69 0.87
N LEU A 116 -7.29 -2.74 1.80
CA LEU A 116 -5.90 -2.97 1.45
C LEU A 116 -5.69 -4.31 0.72
N ILE A 117 -6.40 -5.37 1.14
CA ILE A 117 -6.32 -6.67 0.46
C ILE A 117 -6.85 -6.58 -0.97
N ASP A 118 -7.96 -5.89 -1.19
CA ASP A 118 -8.55 -5.71 -2.53
C ASP A 118 -7.63 -4.87 -3.44
N ASP A 119 -7.02 -3.82 -2.88
CA ASP A 119 -6.03 -3.00 -3.58
C ASP A 119 -4.79 -3.82 -3.96
N ILE A 120 -4.24 -4.64 -3.05
CA ILE A 120 -3.09 -5.52 -3.35
C ILE A 120 -3.45 -6.48 -4.49
N LYS A 121 -4.64 -7.10 -4.46
CA LYS A 121 -5.10 -8.00 -5.52
C LYS A 121 -5.21 -7.28 -6.86
N THR A 122 -5.81 -6.10 -6.86
CA THR A 122 -5.98 -5.26 -8.05
C THR A 122 -4.63 -4.85 -8.63
N GLU A 123 -3.67 -4.45 -7.80
CA GLU A 123 -2.31 -4.11 -8.19
C GLU A 123 -1.59 -5.31 -8.83
N LEU A 124 -1.66 -6.50 -8.21
CA LEU A 124 -1.05 -7.72 -8.75
C LEU A 124 -1.68 -8.13 -10.09
N GLN A 125 -3.01 -8.02 -10.22
CA GLN A 125 -3.71 -8.26 -11.48
C GLN A 125 -3.31 -7.26 -12.56
N PHE A 126 -3.18 -5.99 -12.21
CA PHE A 126 -2.75 -4.94 -13.12
C PHE A 126 -1.33 -5.19 -13.64
N VAL A 127 -0.38 -5.45 -12.74
CA VAL A 127 0.99 -5.80 -13.09
C VAL A 127 1.02 -7.07 -13.94
N GLY A 128 0.33 -8.13 -13.53
CA GLY A 128 0.27 -9.39 -14.27
C GLY A 128 -0.29 -9.25 -15.69
N ARG A 129 -1.27 -8.36 -15.89
CA ARG A 129 -1.91 -8.16 -17.21
C ARG A 129 -1.11 -7.27 -18.15
N TYR A 130 -0.50 -6.21 -17.60
CA TYR A 130 0.09 -5.12 -18.38
C TYR A 130 1.62 -5.09 -18.37
N TRP A 131 2.29 -6.02 -17.69
CA TRP A 131 3.74 -6.12 -17.77
C TRP A 131 4.21 -6.47 -19.18
N ARG A 132 5.08 -5.63 -19.74
CA ARG A 132 5.67 -5.81 -21.09
C ARG A 132 7.16 -5.53 -21.14
N LEU A 133 7.79 -5.43 -19.97
CA LEU A 133 9.22 -5.14 -19.84
C LEU A 133 10.02 -6.43 -19.73
N SER A 134 11.31 -6.36 -20.05
CA SER A 134 12.25 -7.46 -19.83
C SER A 134 12.50 -7.67 -18.34
N GLY A 135 12.57 -8.94 -17.93
CA GLY A 135 12.64 -9.30 -16.52
C GLY A 135 11.26 -9.43 -15.87
N ARG A 136 11.22 -10.08 -14.72
CA ARG A 136 9.98 -10.33 -13.98
C ARG A 136 9.64 -9.09 -13.13
N PRO A 137 8.35 -8.72 -13.03
CA PRO A 137 7.95 -7.66 -12.10
C PRO A 137 8.19 -8.11 -10.66
N THR A 138 8.76 -7.23 -9.86
CA THR A 138 9.07 -7.47 -8.44
C THR A 138 8.30 -6.48 -7.58
N VAL A 139 7.20 -6.95 -6.98
CA VAL A 139 6.34 -6.15 -6.12
C VAL A 139 6.82 -6.24 -4.67
N CYS A 140 7.07 -5.10 -4.04
CA CYS A 140 7.38 -5.02 -2.61
C CYS A 140 6.10 -4.82 -1.81
N LEU A 141 5.73 -5.79 -0.97
CA LEU A 141 4.63 -5.63 0.00
C LEU A 141 5.23 -5.30 1.36
N LEU A 142 4.93 -4.09 1.85
CA LEU A 142 5.35 -3.63 3.16
C LEU A 142 4.30 -4.02 4.21
N ILE A 143 4.70 -4.82 5.19
CA ILE A 143 3.87 -5.26 6.30
C ILE A 143 4.27 -4.45 7.52
N ARG A 144 3.27 -3.80 8.13
CA ARG A 144 3.40 -3.00 9.34
C ARG A 144 2.72 -3.70 10.52
N GLU A 145 3.13 -3.36 11.73
CA GLU A 145 2.57 -3.89 12.97
C GLU A 145 1.09 -3.54 13.12
N GLU A 146 0.68 -2.38 12.62
CA GLU A 146 -0.73 -1.96 12.62
C GLU A 146 -1.64 -2.89 11.83
N HIS A 147 -1.13 -3.53 10.76
CA HIS A 147 -1.89 -4.52 9.99
C HIS A 147 -2.25 -5.77 10.83
N MET A 148 -1.57 -5.96 11.97
CA MET A 148 -1.70 -7.12 12.84
C MET A 148 -2.59 -6.85 14.07
N ARG A 149 -3.01 -5.60 14.28
CA ARG A 149 -3.81 -5.19 15.45
C ARG A 149 -5.31 -5.46 15.31
N ASP A 150 -5.76 -5.78 14.10
CA ASP A 150 -7.18 -5.89 13.77
C ASP A 150 -7.69 -7.34 13.97
N PRO A 151 -8.94 -7.58 14.43
CA PRO A 151 -9.61 -8.87 14.27
C PRO A 151 -9.58 -9.41 12.82
N GLN A 152 -9.37 -8.53 11.84
CA GLN A 152 -9.15 -8.86 10.44
C GLN A 152 -7.73 -9.36 10.11
N PHE A 153 -6.81 -9.50 11.07
CA PHE A 153 -5.49 -10.11 10.86
C PHE A 153 -5.58 -11.45 10.13
N LYS A 154 -6.62 -12.25 10.43
CA LYS A 154 -6.91 -13.49 9.72
C LYS A 154 -7.04 -13.31 8.20
N LYS A 155 -7.67 -12.22 7.74
CA LYS A 155 -7.81 -11.94 6.30
C LYS A 155 -6.46 -11.64 5.64
N MET A 156 -5.59 -10.91 6.32
CA MET A 156 -4.22 -10.65 5.84
C MET A 156 -3.42 -11.95 5.78
N LEU A 157 -3.57 -12.82 6.79
CA LEU A 157 -2.97 -14.14 6.81
C LEU A 157 -3.47 -15.03 5.66
N ASP A 158 -4.78 -15.00 5.38
CA ASP A 158 -5.40 -15.71 4.26
C ASP A 158 -4.84 -15.22 2.90
N LEU A 159 -4.64 -13.91 2.74
CA LEU A 159 -3.98 -13.34 1.56
C LEU A 159 -2.54 -13.86 1.45
N LEU A 160 -1.74 -13.79 2.51
CA LEU A 160 -0.34 -14.22 2.47
C LEU A 160 -0.22 -15.73 2.22
N ALA A 161 -1.13 -16.54 2.76
CA ALA A 161 -1.24 -17.95 2.47
C ALA A 161 -1.61 -18.21 1.00
N MET A 162 -2.52 -17.43 0.43
CA MET A 162 -2.85 -17.45 -1.00
C MET A 162 -1.61 -17.14 -1.86
N LEU A 163 -0.88 -16.07 -1.55
CA LEU A 163 0.35 -15.70 -2.26
C LEU A 163 1.43 -16.80 -2.14
N LYS A 164 1.54 -17.47 -0.98
CA LYS A 164 2.49 -18.57 -0.76
C LYS A 164 2.16 -19.81 -1.60
N LYS A 165 0.88 -20.07 -1.90
CA LYS A 165 0.46 -21.15 -2.81
C LYS A 165 0.88 -20.90 -4.27
N GLY A 166 1.30 -19.68 -4.62
CA GLY A 166 1.81 -19.34 -5.94
C GLY A 166 0.79 -18.74 -6.89
N TYR A 167 -0.44 -18.48 -6.43
CA TYR A 167 -1.48 -17.83 -7.21
C TYR A 167 -2.25 -16.82 -6.37
N CYS A 168 -2.42 -15.61 -6.90
CA CYS A 168 -3.33 -14.61 -6.39
C CYS A 168 -4.49 -14.47 -7.38
N ASP A 169 -5.63 -15.06 -7.06
CA ASP A 169 -6.76 -15.24 -7.98
C ASP A 169 -6.29 -15.88 -9.32
N SER A 170 -6.22 -15.11 -10.41
CA SER A 170 -5.75 -15.58 -11.74
C SER A 170 -4.28 -15.27 -12.04
N VAL A 171 -3.58 -14.59 -11.15
CA VAL A 171 -2.20 -14.14 -11.34
C VAL A 171 -1.25 -15.16 -10.74
N LYS A 172 -0.33 -15.68 -11.56
CA LYS A 172 0.77 -16.53 -11.09
C LYS A 172 1.78 -15.65 -10.33
N VAL A 173 1.98 -15.96 -9.05
CA VAL A 173 2.85 -15.19 -8.16
C VAL A 173 3.95 -16.08 -7.58
N ARG A 174 5.06 -15.46 -7.20
CA ARG A 174 6.16 -16.14 -6.50
C ARG A 174 6.69 -15.28 -5.38
N ILE A 175 6.47 -15.70 -4.14
CA ILE A 175 7.13 -15.12 -2.98
C ILE A 175 8.59 -15.61 -2.92
N GLY A 176 9.51 -14.74 -2.53
CA GLY A 176 10.88 -15.12 -2.23
C GLY A 176 11.66 -14.02 -1.52
N ARG A 177 12.85 -14.37 -1.05
CA ARG A 177 13.82 -13.38 -0.56
C ARG A 177 14.27 -12.48 -1.70
N LEU A 178 14.44 -11.20 -1.44
CA LEU A 178 14.83 -10.18 -2.41
C LEU A 178 16.09 -10.58 -3.18
N GLN A 179 17.12 -11.04 -2.47
CA GLN A 179 18.41 -11.45 -3.06
C GLN A 179 18.28 -12.54 -4.12
N ASN A 180 17.31 -13.44 -3.97
CA ASN A 180 17.05 -14.51 -4.93
C ASN A 180 16.31 -14.00 -6.16
N LEU A 181 15.41 -13.03 -5.97
CA LEU A 181 14.50 -12.52 -6.99
C LEU A 181 15.19 -11.48 -7.90
N ILE A 182 16.14 -10.69 -7.38
CA ILE A 182 16.84 -9.62 -8.11
C ILE A 182 17.44 -10.13 -9.43
N SER A 183 18.05 -11.32 -9.42
CA SER A 183 18.70 -11.92 -10.60
C SER A 183 17.78 -12.07 -11.84
N SER A 184 16.47 -12.17 -11.62
CA SER A 184 15.46 -12.34 -12.69
C SER A 184 14.47 -11.18 -12.75
N SER A 185 14.66 -10.16 -11.91
CA SER A 185 13.84 -8.95 -11.85
C SER A 185 14.08 -8.03 -13.04
N CYS A 186 13.14 -7.12 -13.29
CA CYS A 186 13.37 -6.00 -14.19
C CYS A 186 14.16 -4.91 -13.47
N VAL A 187 15.36 -4.61 -13.98
CA VAL A 187 16.23 -3.57 -13.45
C VAL A 187 16.20 -2.35 -14.36
N GLU A 188 15.87 -1.18 -13.80
CA GLU A 188 15.90 0.11 -14.49
C GLU A 188 17.03 0.98 -13.94
N HIS A 189 17.85 1.49 -14.85
CA HIS A 189 19.00 2.33 -14.53
C HIS A 189 18.62 3.81 -14.63
N LEU A 190 18.86 4.57 -13.55
CA LEU A 190 18.60 6.01 -13.47
C LEU A 190 19.93 6.79 -13.49
N ASP A 191 20.71 6.58 -14.56
CA ASP A 191 22.09 7.11 -14.70
C ASP A 191 22.15 8.65 -14.74
N PHE A 192 21.04 9.32 -15.01
CA PHE A 192 20.98 10.78 -14.98
C PHE A 192 21.24 11.34 -13.57
N MET A 193 21.12 10.52 -12.52
CA MET A 193 21.42 10.96 -11.16
C MET A 193 22.90 11.12 -10.86
N ASP A 194 23.78 10.48 -11.62
CA ASP A 194 25.24 10.62 -11.44
C ASP A 194 25.74 12.02 -11.82
N THR A 195 24.95 12.76 -12.61
CA THR A 195 25.30 14.10 -13.11
C THR A 195 24.75 15.25 -12.27
N VAL A 196 23.82 14.96 -11.36
CA VAL A 196 23.22 15.96 -10.49
C VAL A 196 24.01 15.91 -9.19
N ASP A 197 24.66 17.02 -8.80
CA ASP A 197 25.36 17.24 -7.52
C ASP A 197 24.37 17.20 -6.34
N SER A 198 23.60 16.12 -6.24
CA SER A 198 22.68 15.85 -5.15
C SER A 198 23.56 15.28 -4.05
N THR A 199 23.77 16.03 -2.98
CA THR A 199 24.43 15.53 -1.78
C THR A 199 23.80 14.19 -1.42
N SER A 200 24.60 13.11 -1.46
CA SER A 200 24.19 11.73 -1.20
C SER A 200 23.40 11.55 0.10
N ASP A 201 23.54 12.49 1.03
CA ASP A 201 22.85 12.53 2.31
C ASP A 201 21.33 12.79 2.21
N ASP A 202 20.85 13.52 1.20
CA ASP A 202 19.40 13.75 1.04
C ASP A 202 18.67 12.51 0.51
N LEU A 203 19.36 11.68 -0.28
CA LEU A 203 18.83 10.41 -0.79
C LEU A 203 18.88 9.31 0.28
N SER A 204 19.91 9.31 1.15
CA SER A 204 20.06 8.32 2.23
C SER A 204 19.08 8.55 3.39
N ALA A 205 18.76 9.82 3.70
CA ALA A 205 17.74 10.17 4.70
C ALA A 205 16.33 9.66 4.34
N CYS A 206 16.12 9.26 3.08
CA CYS A 206 14.85 8.81 2.55
C CYS A 206 14.63 7.28 2.68
N GLN A 207 15.62 6.47 3.04
CA GLN A 207 15.40 5.02 3.14
C GLN A 207 14.33 4.67 4.19
N PHE A 208 13.44 3.71 3.87
CA PHE A 208 12.56 3.12 4.87
C PHE A 208 13.39 2.36 5.90
N LYS A 209 13.46 2.90 7.12
CA LYS A 209 14.25 2.34 8.21
C LYS A 209 13.45 1.28 8.96
N GLN A 210 14.17 0.28 9.45
CA GLN A 210 13.58 -0.70 10.36
C GLN A 210 13.08 0.02 11.62
N LEU A 211 11.86 -0.31 12.04
CA LEU A 211 11.30 0.16 13.30
C LEU A 211 12.01 -0.54 14.46
N GLU A 212 12.63 0.27 15.32
CA GLU A 212 13.25 -0.17 16.57
C GLU A 212 12.28 0.04 17.73
N HIS A 213 12.27 -0.89 18.68
CA HIS A 213 11.45 -0.82 19.89
C HIS A 213 12.37 -0.59 21.09
N ASP A 214 12.15 0.49 21.85
CA ASP A 214 12.93 0.83 23.05
C ASP A 214 12.75 -0.20 24.19
N TYR A 215 11.69 -1.02 24.14
CA TYR A 215 11.34 -1.97 25.18
C TYR A 215 11.56 -3.43 24.71
N ILE A 216 12.47 -4.12 25.39
CA ILE A 216 12.89 -5.52 25.12
C ILE A 216 11.87 -6.55 25.65
N GLY A 217 10.86 -6.11 26.41
CA GLY A 217 9.82 -7.01 26.94
C GLY A 217 8.86 -7.53 25.87
N TYR A 218 8.35 -8.75 26.07
CA TYR A 218 7.27 -9.32 25.25
C TYR A 218 6.00 -8.48 25.42
N GLN A 219 5.81 -7.50 24.54
CA GLN A 219 4.52 -6.84 24.35
C GLN A 219 3.86 -7.46 23.14
N SER A 220 2.62 -7.96 23.28
CA SER A 220 1.92 -8.57 22.17
C SER A 220 1.73 -7.53 21.06
N LEU A 221 1.86 -7.94 19.81
CA LEU A 221 1.53 -7.09 18.65
C LEU A 221 0.04 -6.70 18.64
N THR A 222 -0.79 -7.47 19.33
CA THR A 222 -2.23 -7.25 19.50
C THR A 222 -2.56 -6.34 20.69
N ASP A 223 -1.59 -5.97 21.52
CA ASP A 223 -1.85 -5.11 22.66
C ASP A 223 -2.05 -3.67 22.16
N ILE A 224 -3.18 -3.08 22.54
CA ILE A 224 -3.47 -1.67 22.27
C ILE A 224 -2.46 -0.86 23.08
N PRO A 225 -1.58 -0.05 22.46
CA PRO A 225 -0.74 0.86 23.21
C PRO A 225 -1.67 1.77 24.02
N ARG A 226 -1.46 1.86 25.35
CA ARG A 226 -2.10 2.92 26.14
C ARG A 226 -1.73 4.22 25.46
N VAL A 227 -2.75 5.02 25.12
CA VAL A 227 -2.64 6.31 24.43
C VAL A 227 -1.34 7.00 24.86
N LEU A 228 -0.35 7.02 23.97
CA LEU A 228 0.75 7.97 24.10
C LEU A 228 0.05 9.32 24.06
N ASN A 229 0.27 10.17 25.08
CA ASN A 229 -0.23 11.53 25.09
C ASN A 229 0.28 12.23 23.82
N TYR A 230 -0.52 12.19 22.76
CA TYR A 230 -0.34 13.08 21.63
C TYR A 230 -0.62 14.47 22.19
N GLN A 231 0.45 15.21 22.47
CA GLN A 231 0.34 16.65 22.51
C GLN A 231 0.08 17.07 21.06
N ASP A 232 -1.20 17.14 20.69
CA ASP A 232 -1.60 17.98 19.58
C ASP A 232 -1.17 19.40 19.96
N GLU A 233 -0.02 19.83 19.46
CA GLU A 233 0.26 21.26 19.36
C GLU A 233 -0.81 21.83 18.44
N LEU A 234 -1.90 22.34 19.05
CA LEU A 234 -2.88 23.17 18.39
C LEU A 234 -2.14 24.39 17.85
N LYS A 235 -1.67 24.30 16.61
CA LYS A 235 -1.15 25.45 15.88
C LYS A 235 -2.34 26.38 15.65
N GLU A 236 -2.45 27.38 16.51
CA GLU A 236 -3.35 28.51 16.30
C GLU A 236 -3.05 29.09 14.91
N PHE A 237 -4.00 28.93 14.00
CA PHE A 237 -3.97 29.60 12.72
C PHE A 237 -4.19 31.09 12.95
N THR A 238 -3.12 31.82 13.22
CA THR A 238 -3.14 33.28 13.11
C THR A 238 -3.36 33.63 11.65
N VAL A 239 -4.52 34.24 11.39
CA VAL A 239 -4.94 34.71 10.07
C VAL A 239 -4.03 35.87 9.67
N SER A 240 -2.96 35.58 8.93
CA SER A 240 -2.36 36.54 8.00
C SER A 240 -1.39 35.84 7.05
N THR A 241 -1.26 36.40 5.85
CA THR A 241 -0.41 36.00 4.70
C THR A 241 -0.95 34.89 3.75
N PRO A 242 -0.66 35.00 2.43
CA PRO A 242 -1.66 34.91 1.38
C PRO A 242 -1.81 33.47 0.87
N ARG A 243 -3.00 33.15 0.37
CA ARG A 243 -3.37 31.85 -0.21
C ARG A 243 -2.27 31.32 -1.16
N LYS A 244 -1.46 30.38 -0.68
CA LYS A 244 -0.78 29.43 -1.57
C LYS A 244 -1.87 28.65 -2.28
N LYS A 245 -1.98 28.81 -3.60
CA LYS A 245 -2.86 27.99 -4.44
C LYS A 245 -2.37 26.55 -4.36
N TYR A 246 -2.94 25.77 -3.44
CA TYR A 246 -2.77 24.32 -3.42
C TYR A 246 -3.42 23.76 -4.69
N ILE A 247 -2.62 23.07 -5.51
CA ILE A 247 -3.09 22.36 -6.70
C ILE A 247 -3.87 21.15 -6.19
N LYS A 248 -5.17 21.34 -5.96
CA LYS A 248 -6.13 20.33 -5.48
C LYS A 248 -6.62 19.36 -6.58
N HIS A 249 -6.02 19.38 -7.77
CA HIS A 249 -6.64 18.79 -8.96
C HIS A 249 -6.17 17.38 -9.37
N SER A 250 -4.99 16.91 -8.94
CA SER A 250 -4.40 15.69 -9.51
C SER A 250 -4.91 14.37 -8.89
N TYR A 251 -5.11 14.33 -7.57
CA TYR A 251 -5.43 13.07 -6.86
C TYR A 251 -6.87 12.60 -7.08
N TYR A 252 -7.84 13.54 -7.05
CA TYR A 252 -9.25 13.21 -7.27
C TYR A 252 -9.52 12.74 -8.71
N GLU A 253 -8.78 13.24 -9.70
CA GLU A 253 -8.95 12.84 -11.11
C GLU A 253 -8.41 11.43 -11.37
N TYR A 254 -7.29 11.04 -10.75
CA TYR A 254 -6.77 9.67 -10.82
C TYR A 254 -7.77 8.68 -10.20
N PHE A 255 -8.27 8.99 -9.00
CA PHE A 255 -9.25 8.16 -8.28
C PHE A 255 -10.57 8.02 -9.05
N THR A 256 -11.10 9.12 -9.59
CA THR A 256 -12.36 9.12 -10.35
C THR A 256 -12.24 8.40 -11.70
N SER A 257 -11.08 8.51 -12.36
CA SER A 257 -10.80 7.81 -13.62
C SER A 257 -10.74 6.29 -13.43
N HIS A 258 -10.10 5.83 -12.35
CA HIS A 258 -9.95 4.40 -12.10
C HIS A 258 -11.30 3.73 -11.82
N TYR A 259 -12.15 4.33 -10.97
CA TYR A 259 -13.48 3.80 -10.68
C TYR A 259 -14.45 3.88 -11.89
N LYS A 260 -14.38 4.95 -12.71
CA LYS A 260 -15.21 5.05 -13.93
C LYS A 260 -14.88 3.97 -14.96
N GLN A 261 -13.61 3.60 -15.13
CA GLN A 261 -13.21 2.53 -16.06
C GLN A 261 -13.62 1.14 -15.57
N THR A 262 -13.61 0.90 -14.27
CA THR A 262 -14.06 -0.37 -13.66
C THR A 262 -15.59 -0.50 -13.70
N ALA A 263 -16.33 0.58 -13.44
CA ALA A 263 -17.79 0.60 -13.48
C ALA A 263 -18.38 0.41 -14.89
N MET A 264 -17.66 0.82 -15.95
CA MET A 264 -18.10 0.63 -17.34
C MET A 264 -17.88 -0.79 -17.88
N LYS A 265 -17.03 -1.61 -17.26
CA LYS A 265 -16.70 -2.97 -17.73
C LYS A 265 -17.57 -4.08 -17.13
N PHE A 266 -18.36 -3.80 -16.09
CA PHE A 266 -19.22 -4.79 -15.42
C PHE A 266 -20.60 -4.22 -15.03
N PRO A 267 -21.58 -4.13 -15.96
CA PRO A 267 -22.92 -3.63 -15.66
C PRO A 267 -23.69 -4.49 -14.63
N SER A 268 -23.34 -5.77 -14.51
CA SER A 268 -24.02 -6.74 -13.64
C SER A 268 -23.77 -6.52 -12.15
N ILE A 269 -22.67 -5.85 -11.76
CA ILE A 269 -22.36 -5.56 -10.35
C ILE A 269 -23.18 -4.36 -9.84
N VAL A 270 -23.48 -3.38 -10.69
CA VAL A 270 -24.32 -2.22 -10.33
C VAL A 270 -25.80 -2.63 -10.17
N GLN A 271 -26.27 -3.63 -10.91
CA GLN A 271 -27.63 -4.17 -10.76
C GLN A 271 -27.82 -4.97 -9.46
N ALA A 272 -26.78 -5.65 -8.97
CA ALA A 272 -26.83 -6.35 -7.67
C ALA A 272 -26.95 -5.36 -6.49
N ALA A 273 -26.27 -4.21 -6.56
CA ALA A 273 -26.37 -3.16 -5.54
C ALA A 273 -27.75 -2.48 -5.53
N ASN A 274 -28.37 -2.27 -6.70
CA ASN A 274 -29.70 -1.64 -6.79
C ASN A 274 -30.86 -2.58 -6.41
N ASN A 275 -30.72 -3.89 -6.63
CA ASN A 275 -31.75 -4.86 -6.25
C ASN A 275 -31.70 -5.25 -4.75
N GLY A 276 -30.53 -5.10 -4.09
CA GLY A 276 -30.40 -5.31 -2.64
C GLY A 276 -31.04 -4.22 -1.77
N MET A 277 -31.25 -3.01 -2.29
CA MET A 277 -31.88 -1.90 -1.54
C MET A 277 -33.43 -1.87 -1.60
N ARG A 278 -34.08 -2.79 -2.32
CA ARG A 278 -35.56 -2.81 -2.42
C ARG A 278 -36.26 -3.68 -1.37
N HIS A 279 -35.54 -4.44 -0.53
CA HIS A 279 -36.15 -5.31 0.48
C HIS A 279 -35.98 -4.92 1.96
N SER A 280 -35.54 -3.69 2.23
CA SER A 280 -35.53 -3.12 3.59
C SER A 280 -36.27 -1.79 3.67
N ARG A 281 -37.56 -1.77 3.29
CA ARG A 281 -38.49 -0.74 3.77
C ARG A 281 -39.01 -1.17 5.14
N CYS A 282 -38.42 -0.62 6.20
CA CYS A 282 -38.99 -0.64 7.54
C CYS A 282 -40.45 -0.13 7.49
N ARG A 283 -41.39 -0.98 7.94
CA ARG A 283 -42.71 -0.52 8.37
C ARG A 283 -42.54 0.27 9.66
N SER A 284 -42.94 1.53 9.60
CA SER A 284 -43.13 2.42 10.76
C SER A 284 -44.15 1.80 11.72
N LEU A 285 -43.74 1.54 12.97
CA LEU A 285 -44.65 1.36 14.10
C LEU A 285 -44.29 2.37 15.19
N LYS A 286 -45.20 3.33 15.35
CA LYS A 286 -45.23 4.34 16.41
C LYS A 286 -45.38 3.62 17.76
N ASN A 287 -44.54 3.96 18.74
CA ASN A 287 -44.84 3.67 20.15
C ASN A 287 -44.90 4.97 20.95
N SER A 288 -46.14 5.35 21.23
CA SER A 288 -46.59 6.27 22.25
C SER A 288 -46.38 5.67 23.65
N THR A 289 -45.88 6.47 24.58
CA THR A 289 -45.91 6.23 26.03
C THR A 289 -47.33 6.32 26.60
N PRO A 290 -47.69 5.46 27.57
CA PRO A 290 -48.56 5.85 28.70
C PRO A 290 -48.06 5.28 30.06
N PRO A 291 -48.67 5.64 31.22
CA PRO A 291 -47.93 5.99 32.43
C PRO A 291 -47.91 4.93 33.55
N LEU A 292 -47.09 5.21 34.57
CA LEU A 292 -46.96 4.49 35.84
C LEU A 292 -48.24 4.55 36.68
N THR A 293 -48.69 3.41 37.17
CA THR A 293 -49.66 3.28 38.27
C THR A 293 -49.13 2.34 39.36
N VAL A 294 -49.29 2.80 40.59
CA VAL A 294 -48.95 2.16 41.87
C VAL A 294 -50.12 1.30 42.32
N SER A 295 -49.86 0.07 42.77
CA SER A 295 -50.72 -0.62 43.75
C SER A 295 -49.97 -1.73 44.49
N THR A 296 -49.78 -1.50 45.80
CA THR A 296 -49.38 -2.51 46.78
C THR A 296 -50.64 -2.89 47.55
N THR A 297 -51.04 -4.16 47.52
CA THR A 297 -52.04 -4.70 48.46
C THR A 297 -51.46 -5.94 49.14
N ALA A 298 -51.45 -5.87 50.47
CA ALA A 298 -51.11 -6.90 51.41
C ALA A 298 -52.20 -7.99 51.51
N GLY A 299 -51.83 -9.18 51.98
CA GLY A 299 -52.76 -10.25 52.33
C GLY A 299 -52.06 -11.53 52.80
N THR A 300 -51.78 -11.57 54.10
CA THR A 300 -51.68 -12.68 55.08
C THR A 300 -52.45 -13.97 54.69
N MET A 301 -52.19 -15.21 55.16
CA MET A 301 -51.80 -15.68 56.50
C MET A 301 -51.63 -17.23 56.52
N SER A 302 -50.81 -17.73 57.47
CA SER A 302 -50.94 -18.98 58.25
C SER A 302 -50.90 -20.34 57.52
N THR A 303 -50.27 -21.39 58.01
CA THR A 303 -49.90 -21.82 59.39
C THR A 303 -48.54 -22.52 59.39
#